data_AF-A0A935DCN9-F1
#
_entry.id   AF-A0A935DCN9-F1
#
_cell.length_a   1.000
_cell.length_b   1.000
_cell.length_c   1.000
_cell.angle_alpha   90.00
_cell.angle_beta   90.00
_cell.angle_gamma   90.00
#
_symmetry.space_group_name_H-M   'P 1'
#
loop_
_entity.id
_entity.type
_entity.pdbx_description
1 polymer ?
#
loop_
_entity_poly.entity_id
_entity_poly.type
_entity_poly.pdbx_seq_one_letter_code
_entity_poly.pdbx_strand_id
1 'polypeptide(L)'
;MPSPPDTIVLTLREAGRLALEREPGLQADRQGAAIARGEYRQSRLDGLNPAIDFQQYETGALGGTQAYTVGLSLELPWAGQRGLRIAAARAGMERANATTADAVRLAEATVSLAFFGAVAAERRLQLAEQMAAASQRFFDLTRIQLREGEISALEANLTDIEFGRSRARLLAARRDATAALLELRRLIGVSSVTPIRLVDAAWSAPTAVPSTKTP
;
A
#
# COMPACT_ATOMS: atom_id res chain seq x y z
N MET A 1 2.72 -26.37 -19.40
CA MET A 1 3.24 -25.03 -19.76
C MET A 1 2.70 -24.03 -18.76
N PRO A 2 3.51 -23.17 -18.13
CA PRO A 2 2.97 -22.12 -17.28
C PRO A 2 2.20 -21.13 -18.17
N SER A 3 0.98 -20.78 -17.75
CA SER A 3 0.15 -19.76 -18.40
C SER A 3 0.95 -18.45 -18.56
N PRO A 4 0.83 -17.72 -19.67
CA PRO A 4 1.44 -16.39 -19.77
C PRO A 4 0.97 -15.55 -18.56
N PRO A 5 1.86 -14.78 -17.93
CA PRO A 5 1.46 -13.99 -16.78
C PRO A 5 0.43 -12.96 -17.24
N ASP A 6 -0.78 -13.05 -16.71
CA ASP A 6 -1.84 -12.09 -16.99
C ASP A 6 -1.32 -10.67 -16.69
N THR A 7 -1.33 -9.82 -17.72
CA THR A 7 -0.93 -8.42 -17.55
C THR A 7 -2.01 -7.68 -16.78
N ILE A 8 -1.67 -7.22 -15.58
CA ILE A 8 -2.61 -6.48 -14.75
C ILE A 8 -2.61 -5.03 -15.20
N VAL A 9 -3.72 -4.58 -15.76
CA VAL A 9 -3.99 -3.16 -15.94
C VAL A 9 -4.35 -2.59 -14.56
N LEU A 10 -3.60 -1.58 -14.12
CA LEU A 10 -3.71 -1.05 -12.77
C LEU A 10 -4.08 0.43 -12.82
N THR A 11 -5.28 0.74 -12.35
CA THR A 11 -5.71 2.10 -12.03
C THR A 11 -5.41 2.43 -10.57
N LEU A 12 -5.42 3.72 -10.22
CA LEU A 12 -5.27 4.15 -8.82
C LEU A 12 -6.28 3.49 -7.88
N ARG A 13 -7.54 3.38 -8.32
CA ARG A 13 -8.61 2.74 -7.54
C ARG A 13 -8.31 1.26 -7.28
N GLU A 14 -7.85 0.53 -8.29
CA GLU A 14 -7.49 -0.89 -8.16
C GLU A 14 -6.25 -1.08 -7.29
N ALA A 15 -5.26 -0.19 -7.41
CA ALA A 15 -4.08 -0.19 -6.55
C ALA A 15 -4.46 -0.01 -5.08
N GLY A 16 -5.32 0.96 -4.79
CA GLY A 16 -5.85 1.21 -3.44
C GLY A 16 -6.62 0.01 -2.89
N ARG A 17 -7.52 -0.58 -3.69
CA ARG A 17 -8.28 -1.78 -3.31
C ARG A 17 -7.34 -2.94 -2.95
N LEU A 18 -6.37 -3.25 -3.80
CA LEU A 18 -5.44 -4.35 -3.59
C LEU A 18 -4.57 -4.15 -2.33
N ALA A 19 -4.13 -2.92 -2.08
CA ALA A 19 -3.40 -2.59 -0.86
C ALA A 19 -4.26 -2.81 0.39
N LEU A 20 -5.49 -2.28 0.42
CA LEU A 20 -6.39 -2.42 1.58
C LEU A 20 -6.85 -3.87 1.85
N GLU A 21 -6.84 -4.72 0.82
CA GLU A 21 -7.16 -6.14 0.96
C GLU A 21 -5.99 -6.95 1.51
N ARG A 22 -4.76 -6.62 1.10
CA ARG A 22 -3.58 -7.46 1.35
C ARG A 22 -2.70 -6.98 2.50
N GLU A 23 -2.91 -5.78 3.03
CA GLU A 23 -2.09 -5.22 4.11
C GLU A 23 -2.41 -5.86 5.48
N PRO A 24 -1.46 -6.59 6.12
CA PRO A 24 -1.73 -7.32 7.37
C PRO A 24 -1.98 -6.41 8.58
N GLY A 25 -1.35 -5.23 8.66
CA GLY A 25 -1.53 -4.28 9.75
C GLY A 25 -2.97 -3.78 9.88
N LEU A 26 -3.62 -3.52 8.76
CA LEU A 26 -4.99 -3.05 8.66
C LEU A 26 -5.96 -4.16 9.05
N GLN A 27 -5.62 -5.41 8.77
CA GLN A 27 -6.38 -6.55 9.31
C GLN A 27 -6.26 -6.60 10.84
N ALA A 28 -5.06 -6.40 11.39
CA ALA A 28 -4.87 -6.32 12.85
C ALA A 28 -5.67 -5.16 13.47
N ASP A 29 -5.65 -3.98 12.87
CA ASP A 29 -6.43 -2.82 13.33
C ASP A 29 -7.94 -3.08 13.29
N ARG A 30 -8.44 -3.70 12.20
CA ARG A 30 -9.84 -4.13 12.09
C ARG A 30 -10.24 -5.12 13.18
N GLN A 31 -9.36 -6.07 13.51
CA GLN A 31 -9.58 -7.00 14.63
C GLN A 31 -9.58 -6.27 15.97
N GLY A 32 -8.67 -5.32 16.17
CA GLY A 32 -8.66 -4.45 17.36
C GLY A 32 -9.97 -3.69 17.54
N ALA A 33 -10.51 -3.12 16.47
CA ALA A 33 -11.83 -2.47 16.49
C ALA A 33 -12.98 -3.45 16.78
N ALA A 34 -12.91 -4.69 16.29
CA ALA A 34 -13.88 -5.73 16.58
C ALA A 34 -13.84 -6.16 18.06
N ILE A 35 -12.64 -6.31 18.64
CA ILE A 35 -12.42 -6.62 20.06
C ILE A 35 -13.00 -5.51 20.93
N ALA A 36 -12.63 -4.25 20.67
CA ALA A 36 -13.12 -3.11 21.46
C ALA A 36 -14.66 -2.96 21.39
N ARG A 37 -15.27 -3.32 20.24
CA ARG A 37 -16.73 -3.39 20.11
C ARG A 37 -17.34 -4.54 20.91
N GLY A 38 -16.64 -5.67 21.00
CA GLY A 38 -16.98 -6.79 21.87
C GLY A 38 -16.98 -6.38 23.34
N GLU A 39 -15.90 -5.76 23.81
CA GLU A 39 -15.74 -5.25 25.17
C GLU A 39 -16.82 -4.21 25.51
N TYR A 40 -17.10 -3.28 24.60
CA TYR A 40 -18.20 -2.32 24.79
C TYR A 40 -19.56 -3.01 24.95
N ARG A 41 -19.85 -4.03 24.14
CA ARG A 41 -21.09 -4.82 24.29
C ARG A 41 -21.14 -5.56 25.61
N GLN A 42 -20.06 -6.25 26.01
CA GLN A 42 -19.96 -6.95 27.29
C GLN A 42 -20.14 -5.99 28.48
N SER A 43 -19.49 -4.82 28.46
CA SER A 43 -19.60 -3.82 29.53
C SER A 43 -21.04 -3.35 29.80
N ARG A 44 -21.91 -3.39 28.79
CA ARG A 44 -23.34 -3.05 28.94
C ARG A 44 -24.14 -4.17 29.59
N LEU A 45 -23.71 -5.43 29.41
CA LEU A 45 -24.33 -6.66 29.90
C LEU A 45 -23.85 -7.04 31.31
N ASP A 46 -22.62 -6.69 31.68
CA ASP A 46 -21.94 -7.03 32.95
C ASP A 46 -22.56 -6.39 34.22
N GLY A 47 -23.77 -5.83 34.16
CA GLY A 47 -24.44 -5.22 35.30
C GLY A 47 -24.93 -6.21 36.37
N LEU A 48 -25.05 -7.49 36.01
CA LEU A 48 -25.39 -8.62 36.87
C LEU A 48 -24.63 -9.84 36.33
N ASN A 49 -23.42 -10.09 36.83
CA ASN A 49 -22.61 -11.25 36.46
C ASN A 49 -22.66 -12.29 37.59
N PRO A 50 -23.77 -13.04 37.76
CA PRO A 50 -23.85 -14.06 38.78
C PRO A 50 -22.89 -15.20 38.45
N ALA A 51 -22.01 -15.54 39.37
CA ALA A 51 -21.17 -16.73 39.27
C ALA A 51 -21.74 -17.83 40.17
N ILE A 52 -21.92 -19.02 39.59
CA ILE A 52 -22.31 -20.22 40.31
C ILE A 52 -21.07 -21.10 40.45
N ASP A 53 -20.76 -21.48 41.68
CA ASP A 53 -19.71 -22.44 41.97
C ASP A 53 -20.33 -23.76 42.46
N PHE A 54 -19.71 -24.86 42.07
CA PHE A 54 -20.04 -26.20 42.53
C PHE A 54 -18.77 -26.88 42.98
N GLN A 55 -18.74 -27.34 44.22
CA GLN A 55 -17.61 -28.03 44.81
C GLN A 55 -18.05 -29.37 45.39
N GLN A 56 -17.31 -30.42 45.07
CA GLN A 56 -17.45 -31.74 45.67
C GLN A 56 -16.26 -31.98 46.59
N TYR A 57 -16.54 -32.39 47.82
CA TYR A 57 -15.53 -32.76 48.80
C TYR A 57 -15.63 -34.26 49.07
N GLU A 58 -14.49 -34.96 48.99
CA GLU A 58 -14.34 -36.33 49.49
C GLU A 58 -13.48 -36.31 50.74
N THR A 59 -14.05 -36.67 51.88
CA THR A 59 -13.31 -36.85 53.12
C THR A 59 -12.77 -38.28 53.19
N GLY A 60 -11.44 -38.44 53.19
CA GLY A 60 -10.75 -39.74 53.22
C GLY A 60 -10.86 -40.55 54.52
N ALA A 61 -11.86 -40.27 55.36
CA ALA A 61 -12.13 -41.08 56.55
C ALA A 61 -12.84 -42.39 56.18
N LEU A 62 -12.50 -43.48 56.86
CA LEU A 62 -13.13 -44.80 56.70
C LEU A 62 -14.65 -44.68 56.92
N GLY A 63 -15.41 -44.63 55.82
CA GLY A 63 -16.85 -44.32 55.80
C GLY A 63 -17.29 -43.27 54.78
N GLY A 64 -16.34 -42.58 54.13
CA GLY A 64 -16.50 -41.76 52.91
C GLY A 64 -17.79 -40.95 52.83
N THR A 65 -17.87 -39.82 53.54
CA THR A 65 -18.99 -38.88 53.36
C THR A 65 -18.70 -37.97 52.18
N GLN A 66 -19.46 -38.07 51.10
CA GLN A 66 -19.42 -37.12 49.99
C GLN A 66 -20.25 -35.90 50.36
N ALA A 67 -19.65 -34.71 50.29
CA ALA A 67 -20.34 -33.44 50.51
C ALA A 67 -20.31 -32.60 49.23
N TYR A 68 -21.44 -31.96 48.91
CA TYR A 68 -21.59 -31.08 47.76
C TYR A 68 -21.99 -29.69 48.23
N THR A 69 -21.32 -28.66 47.71
CA THR A 69 -21.63 -27.26 47.96
C THR A 69 -21.95 -26.56 46.64
N VAL A 70 -23.03 -25.79 46.62
CA VAL A 70 -23.37 -24.87 45.52
C VAL A 70 -23.35 -23.46 46.09
N GLY A 71 -22.49 -22.60 45.55
CA GLY A 71 -22.45 -21.17 45.86
C GLY A 71 -22.98 -20.31 44.73
N LEU A 72 -23.61 -19.20 45.07
CA LEU A 72 -23.99 -18.13 44.14
C LEU A 72 -23.35 -16.83 44.63
N SER A 73 -22.59 -16.18 43.76
CA SER A 73 -21.98 -14.88 44.04
C SER A 73 -22.44 -13.85 43.02
N LEU A 74 -22.75 -12.64 43.49
CA LEU A 74 -23.17 -11.53 42.65
C LEU A 74 -22.45 -10.25 43.09
N GLU A 75 -21.73 -9.62 42.16
CA GLU A 75 -21.11 -8.33 42.40
C GLU A 75 -22.14 -7.21 42.21
N LEU A 76 -22.40 -6.45 43.27
CA LEU A 76 -23.32 -5.30 43.24
C LEU A 76 -22.52 -4.01 43.01
N PRO A 77 -22.71 -3.32 41.87
CA PRO A 77 -21.96 -2.10 41.59
C PRO A 77 -22.39 -0.98 42.55
N TRP A 78 -21.41 -0.32 43.18
CA TRP A 78 -21.64 0.84 44.04
C TRP A 78 -21.24 2.14 43.31
N ALA A 79 -21.86 3.26 43.71
CA ALA A 79 -21.45 4.63 43.33
C ALA A 79 -21.18 4.88 41.82
N GLY A 80 -22.09 4.48 40.91
CA GLY A 80 -22.02 4.85 39.50
C GLY A 80 -20.88 4.22 38.67
N GLN A 81 -20.08 3.33 39.27
CA GLN A 81 -18.92 2.69 38.64
C GLN A 81 -19.26 1.99 37.32
N ARG A 82 -20.47 1.41 37.20
CA ARG A 82 -20.96 0.82 35.96
C ARG A 82 -21.03 1.83 34.81
N GLY A 83 -21.50 3.05 35.09
CA GLY A 83 -21.57 4.11 34.08
C GLY A 83 -20.19 4.50 33.57
N LEU A 84 -19.21 4.64 34.48
CA LEU A 84 -17.83 4.93 34.13
C LEU A 84 -17.18 3.79 33.32
N ARG A 85 -17.46 2.53 33.67
CA ARG A 85 -16.97 1.35 32.92
C ARG A 85 -17.51 1.32 31.49
N ILE A 86 -18.81 1.57 31.31
CA ILE A 86 -19.45 1.64 29.99
C ILE A 86 -18.88 2.83 29.19
N ALA A 87 -18.70 3.99 29.82
CA ALA A 87 -18.13 5.18 29.17
C ALA A 87 -16.68 4.94 28.72
N ALA A 88 -15.86 4.31 29.56
CA ALA A 88 -14.49 3.94 29.23
C ALA A 88 -14.44 2.94 28.05
N ALA A 89 -15.28 1.90 28.09
CA ALA A 89 -15.36 0.93 27.00
C ALA A 89 -15.86 1.56 25.68
N ARG A 90 -16.80 2.50 25.76
CA ARG A 90 -17.26 3.30 24.61
C ARG A 90 -16.11 4.12 24.01
N ALA A 91 -15.39 4.86 24.85
CA ALA A 91 -14.25 5.66 24.41
C ALA A 91 -13.14 4.77 23.79
N GLY A 92 -12.90 3.58 24.36
CA GLY A 92 -12.00 2.58 23.79
C GLY A 92 -12.42 2.11 22.39
N MET A 93 -13.71 1.80 22.20
CA MET A 93 -14.27 1.45 20.89
C MET A 93 -14.16 2.60 19.88
N GLU A 94 -14.52 3.83 20.28
CA GLU A 94 -14.42 5.01 19.43
C GLU A 94 -12.96 5.27 19.00
N ARG A 95 -12.01 5.14 19.94
CA ARG A 95 -10.57 5.20 19.66
C ARG A 95 -10.15 4.13 18.64
N ALA A 96 -10.52 2.86 18.86
CA ALA A 96 -10.12 1.77 17.97
C ALA A 96 -10.67 1.94 16.53
N ASN A 97 -11.91 2.41 16.41
CA ASN A 97 -12.49 2.75 15.11
C ASN A 97 -11.73 3.91 14.44
N ALA A 98 -11.39 4.96 15.18
CA ALA A 98 -10.64 6.10 14.66
C ALA A 98 -9.22 5.70 14.21
N THR A 99 -8.53 4.86 14.98
CA THR A 99 -7.23 4.29 14.59
C THR A 99 -7.33 3.52 13.27
N THR A 100 -8.36 2.66 13.14
CA THR A 100 -8.57 1.90 11.89
C THR A 100 -8.85 2.83 10.70
N ALA A 101 -9.66 3.87 10.89
CA ALA A 101 -9.96 4.83 9.84
C ALA A 101 -8.71 5.63 9.41
N ASP A 102 -7.86 6.01 10.36
CA ASP A 102 -6.60 6.69 10.05
C ASP A 102 -5.62 5.76 9.32
N ALA A 103 -5.53 4.49 9.72
CA ALA A 103 -4.72 3.49 9.03
C ALA A 103 -5.15 3.31 7.56
N VAL A 104 -6.46 3.23 7.29
CA VAL A 104 -6.99 3.20 5.91
C VAL A 104 -6.56 4.44 5.13
N ARG A 105 -6.76 5.63 5.71
CA ARG A 105 -6.43 6.91 5.07
C ARG A 105 -4.94 7.03 4.74
N LEU A 106 -4.07 6.59 5.66
CA LEU A 106 -2.62 6.59 5.46
C LEU A 106 -2.20 5.56 4.40
N ALA A 107 -2.82 4.39 4.37
CA ALA A 107 -2.58 3.37 3.35
C ALA A 107 -2.97 3.89 1.96
N GLU A 108 -4.15 4.49 1.81
CA GLU A 108 -4.61 5.10 0.56
C GLU A 108 -3.67 6.21 0.08
N ALA A 109 -3.23 7.09 0.99
CA ALA A 109 -2.28 8.16 0.66
C ALA A 109 -0.92 7.59 0.19
N THR A 110 -0.40 6.59 0.90
CA THR A 110 0.88 5.94 0.58
C THR A 110 0.84 5.27 -0.79
N VAL A 111 -0.23 4.52 -1.08
CA VAL A 111 -0.43 3.87 -2.37
C VAL A 111 -0.61 4.89 -3.48
N SER A 112 -1.33 5.98 -3.23
CA SER A 112 -1.52 7.06 -4.20
C SER A 112 -0.19 7.72 -4.58
N LEU A 113 0.65 8.05 -3.58
CA LEU A 113 1.97 8.61 -3.82
C LEU A 113 2.87 7.65 -4.61
N ALA A 114 2.87 6.37 -4.26
CA ALA A 114 3.65 5.36 -4.98
C ALA A 114 3.15 5.17 -6.42
N PHE A 115 1.83 5.16 -6.64
CA PHE A 115 1.22 5.04 -7.95
C PHE A 115 1.63 6.20 -8.86
N PHE A 116 1.42 7.44 -8.42
CA PHE A 116 1.81 8.61 -9.20
C PHE A 116 3.33 8.74 -9.36
N GLY A 117 4.10 8.32 -8.35
CA GLY A 117 5.56 8.22 -8.44
C GLY A 117 6.00 7.28 -9.57
N ALA A 118 5.37 6.11 -9.68
CA ALA A 118 5.64 5.15 -10.75
C ALA A 118 5.23 5.68 -12.14
N VAL A 119 4.04 6.28 -12.26
CA VAL A 119 3.58 6.92 -13.51
C VAL A 119 4.55 8.03 -13.95
N ALA A 120 4.97 8.88 -13.02
CA ALA A 120 5.93 9.95 -13.31
C ALA A 120 7.29 9.39 -13.75
N ALA A 121 7.77 8.32 -13.12
CA ALA A 121 9.04 7.68 -13.47
C ALA A 121 8.98 7.01 -14.85
N GLU A 122 7.87 6.36 -15.21
CA GLU A 122 7.65 5.82 -16.56
C GLU A 122 7.66 6.92 -17.63
N ARG A 123 7.01 8.07 -17.38
CA ARG A 123 7.05 9.21 -18.30
C ARG A 123 8.44 9.80 -18.46
N ARG A 124 9.21 9.90 -17.36
CA ARG A 124 10.62 10.34 -17.41
C ARG A 124 11.49 9.38 -18.21
N LEU A 125 11.26 8.07 -18.08
CA LEU A 125 11.93 7.07 -18.89
C LEU A 125 11.61 7.26 -20.38
N GLN A 126 10.34 7.40 -20.75
CA GLN A 126 9.94 7.65 -22.14
C GLN A 126 10.60 8.91 -22.72
N LEU A 127 10.65 9.99 -21.95
CA LEU A 127 11.34 11.21 -22.36
C LEU A 127 12.86 11.00 -22.52
N ALA A 128 13.49 10.28 -21.58
CA ALA A 128 14.92 9.99 -21.65
C ALA A 128 15.27 9.10 -22.85
N GLU A 129 14.38 8.16 -23.22
CA GLU A 129 14.51 7.33 -24.43
C GLU A 129 14.48 8.19 -25.70
N GLN A 130 13.54 9.15 -25.78
CA GLN A 130 13.45 10.09 -26.91
C GLN A 130 14.69 10.98 -27.01
N MET A 131 15.18 11.49 -25.88
CA MET A 131 16.38 12.34 -25.83
C MET A 131 17.64 11.58 -26.21
N ALA A 132 17.80 10.34 -25.73
CA ALA A 132 18.92 9.48 -26.11
C ALA A 132 18.88 9.13 -27.61
N ALA A 133 17.71 8.84 -28.16
CA ALA A 133 17.54 8.58 -29.59
C ALA A 133 17.85 9.82 -30.44
N ALA A 134 17.44 11.02 -30.01
CA ALA A 134 17.78 12.26 -30.69
C ALA A 134 19.28 12.55 -30.65
N SER A 135 19.91 12.39 -29.49
CA SER A 135 21.35 12.63 -29.33
C SER A 135 22.21 11.64 -30.11
N GLN A 136 21.78 10.37 -30.22
CA GLN A 136 22.41 9.38 -31.10
C GLN A 136 22.41 9.86 -32.55
N ARG A 137 21.28 10.36 -33.06
CA ARG A 137 21.20 10.87 -34.44
C ARG A 137 22.15 12.05 -34.67
N PHE A 138 22.26 12.98 -33.72
CA PHE A 138 23.21 14.09 -33.82
C PHE A 138 24.67 13.62 -33.80
N PHE A 139 24.99 12.65 -32.95
CA PHE A 139 26.31 12.02 -32.90
C PHE A 139 26.68 11.35 -34.23
N ASP A 140 25.74 10.61 -34.83
CA ASP A 140 25.98 9.95 -36.11
C ASP A 140 26.18 10.97 -37.26
N LEU A 141 25.38 12.05 -37.27
CA LEU A 141 25.52 13.13 -38.26
C LEU A 141 26.86 13.86 -38.15
N THR A 142 27.25 14.30 -36.96
CA THR A 142 28.53 14.99 -36.73
C THR A 142 29.73 14.10 -37.07
N ARG A 143 29.65 12.77 -36.87
CA ARG A 143 30.69 11.84 -37.35
C ARG A 143 30.81 11.75 -38.87
N ILE A 144 29.72 11.97 -39.60
CA ILE A 144 29.76 12.06 -41.07
C ILE A 144 30.43 13.37 -41.48
N GLN A 145 29.95 14.50 -40.95
CA GLN A 145 30.47 15.83 -41.24
C GLN A 145 31.95 15.99 -40.91
N LEU A 146 32.42 15.40 -39.80
CA LEU A 146 33.84 15.41 -39.44
C LEU A 146 34.70 14.68 -40.48
N ARG A 147 34.20 13.56 -41.02
CA ARG A 147 34.92 12.80 -42.07
C ARG A 147 34.96 13.54 -43.39
N GLU A 148 33.93 14.34 -43.68
CA GLU A 148 33.84 15.21 -44.86
C GLU A 148 34.60 16.53 -44.66
N GLY A 149 35.10 16.80 -43.45
CA GLY A 149 35.84 18.01 -43.11
C GLY A 149 34.96 19.26 -42.92
N GLU A 150 33.65 19.09 -42.79
CA GLU A 150 32.69 20.19 -42.64
C GLU A 150 32.66 20.78 -41.23
N ILE A 151 33.10 20.02 -40.21
CA ILE A 151 33.14 20.45 -38.81
C ILE A 151 34.49 20.14 -38.17
N SER A 152 34.76 20.78 -37.04
CA SER A 152 35.97 20.57 -36.26
C SER A 152 35.91 19.29 -35.39
N ALA A 153 37.07 18.75 -35.04
CA ALA A 153 37.17 17.66 -34.06
C ALA A 153 36.60 18.04 -32.68
N LEU A 154 36.67 19.33 -32.31
CA LEU A 154 36.10 19.84 -31.06
C LEU A 154 34.57 19.72 -31.05
N GLU A 155 33.89 20.11 -32.13
CA GLU A 155 32.42 20.01 -32.25
C GLU A 155 31.94 18.56 -32.24
N ALA A 156 32.66 17.66 -32.92
CA ALA A 156 32.38 16.24 -32.88
C ALA A 156 32.53 15.65 -31.46
N ASN A 157 33.60 16.02 -30.75
CA ASN A 157 33.82 15.59 -29.37
C ASN A 157 32.75 16.12 -28.41
N LEU A 158 32.29 17.36 -28.58
CA LEU A 158 31.20 17.91 -27.77
C LEU A 158 29.91 17.08 -27.94
N THR A 159 29.62 16.66 -29.18
CA THR A 159 28.44 15.86 -29.50
C THR A 159 28.56 14.44 -28.93
N ASP A 160 29.74 13.84 -28.95
CA ASP A 160 30.02 12.55 -28.29
C ASP A 160 29.78 12.62 -26.77
N ILE A 161 30.25 13.70 -26.12
CA ILE A 161 30.02 13.93 -24.69
C ILE A 161 28.51 14.05 -24.39
N GLU A 162 27.75 14.81 -25.19
CA GLU A 162 26.29 14.93 -24.99
C GLU A 162 25.55 13.61 -25.24
N PHE A 163 26.00 12.83 -26.21
CA PHE A 163 25.50 11.48 -26.43
C PHE A 163 25.74 10.57 -25.21
N GLY A 164 26.97 10.56 -24.69
CA GLY A 164 27.29 9.85 -23.45
C GLY A 164 26.43 10.29 -22.26
N ARG A 165 26.22 11.60 -22.10
CA ARG A 165 25.35 12.16 -21.04
C ARG A 165 23.89 11.74 -21.22
N SER A 166 23.36 11.74 -22.44
CA SER A 166 21.99 11.31 -22.73
C SER A 166 21.78 9.82 -22.39
N ARG A 167 22.75 8.95 -22.71
CA ARG A 167 22.71 7.53 -22.34
C ARG A 167 22.76 7.32 -20.84
N ALA A 168 23.60 8.07 -20.12
CA ALA A 168 23.65 8.01 -18.66
C ALA A 168 22.31 8.41 -18.03
N ARG A 169 21.66 9.47 -18.54
CA ARG A 169 20.31 9.89 -18.09
C ARG A 169 19.25 8.81 -18.37
N LEU A 170 19.30 8.15 -19.52
CA LEU A 170 18.40 7.04 -19.84
C LEU A 170 18.56 5.87 -18.86
N LEU A 171 19.79 5.46 -18.57
CA LEU A 171 20.05 4.39 -17.61
C LEU A 171 19.54 4.74 -16.21
N ALA A 172 19.75 5.99 -15.76
CA ALA A 172 19.22 6.47 -14.49
C ALA A 172 17.68 6.45 -14.46
N ALA A 173 17.03 6.99 -15.51
CA ALA A 173 15.57 7.01 -15.60
C ALA A 173 14.97 5.58 -15.61
N ARG A 174 15.64 4.63 -16.27
CA ARG A 174 15.22 3.22 -16.28
C ARG A 174 15.29 2.59 -14.89
N ARG A 175 16.39 2.83 -14.18
CA ARG A 175 16.56 2.36 -12.79
C ARG A 175 15.48 2.94 -11.89
N ASP A 176 15.22 4.25 -12.00
CA ASP A 176 14.25 4.95 -11.16
C ASP A 176 12.81 4.46 -11.44
N ALA A 177 12.46 4.24 -12.71
CA ALA A 177 11.17 3.64 -13.09
C ALA A 177 11.02 2.21 -12.54
N THR A 178 12.07 1.40 -12.61
CA THR A 178 12.09 0.04 -12.05
C THR A 178 11.89 0.07 -10.53
N ALA A 179 12.59 0.97 -9.83
CA ALA A 179 12.47 1.12 -8.38
C ALA A 179 11.07 1.58 -7.97
N ALA A 180 10.50 2.57 -8.64
CA ALA A 180 9.16 3.08 -8.34
C ALA A 180 8.07 2.00 -8.56
N LEU A 181 8.20 1.22 -9.63
CA LEU A 181 7.31 0.09 -9.89
C LEU A 181 7.45 -1.05 -8.87
N LEU A 182 8.67 -1.33 -8.39
CA LEU A 182 8.89 -2.33 -7.34
C LEU A 182 8.27 -1.89 -6.01
N GLU A 183 8.39 -0.60 -5.66
CA GLU A 183 7.78 -0.07 -4.44
C GLU A 183 6.24 -0.13 -4.51
N LEU A 184 5.66 0.23 -5.65
CA LEU A 184 4.21 0.08 -5.86
C LEU A 184 3.79 -1.39 -5.70
N ARG A 185 4.51 -2.34 -6.32
CA ARG A 185 4.24 -3.79 -6.19
C ARG A 185 4.28 -4.26 -4.75
N ARG A 186 5.26 -3.79 -3.97
CA ARG A 186 5.41 -4.11 -2.56
C ARG A 186 4.17 -3.66 -1.76
N LEU A 187 3.68 -2.44 -2.01
CA LEU A 187 2.53 -1.87 -1.32
C LEU A 187 1.21 -2.57 -1.66
N ILE A 188 1.02 -2.98 -2.93
CA ILE A 188 -0.21 -3.68 -3.37
C ILE A 188 -0.12 -5.21 -3.20
N GLY A 189 0.98 -5.72 -2.63
CA GLY A 189 1.19 -7.15 -2.40
C GLY A 189 1.15 -8.00 -3.68
N VAL A 190 1.69 -7.50 -4.80
CA VAL A 190 1.79 -8.22 -6.08
C VAL A 190 3.23 -8.71 -6.29
N SER A 191 3.40 -9.91 -6.86
CA SER A 191 4.72 -10.47 -7.15
C SER A 191 5.54 -9.54 -8.06
N SER A 192 6.85 -9.44 -7.79
CA SER A 192 7.82 -8.62 -8.52
C SER A 192 7.88 -8.94 -10.02
N VAL A 193 7.47 -10.15 -10.42
CA VAL A 193 7.55 -10.66 -11.80
C VAL A 193 6.26 -10.40 -12.59
N THR A 194 5.19 -9.92 -11.94
CA THR A 194 3.90 -9.71 -12.62
C THR A 194 3.99 -8.48 -13.53
N PRO A 195 3.67 -8.62 -14.84
CA PRO A 195 3.56 -7.48 -15.73
C PRO A 195 2.40 -6.59 -15.29
N ILE A 196 2.71 -5.32 -15.01
CA ILE A 196 1.73 -4.31 -14.62
C ILE A 196 1.77 -3.21 -15.68
N ARG A 197 0.60 -2.81 -16.14
CA ARG A 197 0.43 -1.63 -16.97
C ARG A 197 -0.30 -0.57 -16.16
N LEU A 198 0.39 0.53 -15.87
CA LEU A 198 -0.23 1.66 -15.17
C LEU A 198 -1.11 2.44 -16.14
N VAL A 199 -2.37 2.62 -15.76
CA VAL A 199 -3.31 3.44 -16.54
C VAL A 199 -3.72 4.64 -15.70
N ASP A 200 -3.25 5.80 -16.14
CA ASP A 200 -3.67 7.08 -15.60
C ASP A 200 -4.93 7.54 -16.35
N ALA A 201 -6.10 7.36 -15.73
CA ALA A 201 -7.35 7.88 -16.28
C ALA A 201 -7.42 9.43 -16.26
N ALA A 202 -6.53 10.11 -15.53
CA ALA A 202 -6.53 11.56 -15.37
C ALA A 202 -5.64 12.30 -16.39
N TRP A 203 -4.88 11.59 -17.23
CA TRP A 203 -4.04 12.21 -18.26
C TRP A 203 -4.36 11.67 -19.65
N SER A 204 -5.28 12.33 -20.34
CA SER A 204 -5.29 12.32 -21.81
C SER A 204 -4.12 13.18 -22.29
N ALA A 205 -3.15 12.60 -23.00
CA ALA A 205 -2.15 13.40 -23.69
C ALA A 205 -2.84 14.47 -24.56
N PRO A 206 -2.32 15.70 -24.67
CA PRO A 206 -2.82 16.63 -25.68
C PRO A 206 -2.67 15.93 -27.03
N THR A 207 -3.80 15.64 -27.67
CA THR A 207 -3.84 15.01 -28.98
C THR A 207 -3.10 15.95 -29.92
N ALA A 208 -2.00 15.50 -30.52
CA ALA A 208 -1.28 16.27 -31.52
C ALA A 208 -2.30 16.65 -32.60
N VAL A 209 -2.53 17.95 -32.76
CA VAL A 209 -3.38 18.49 -33.81
C VAL A 209 -2.81 18.00 -35.14
N PRO A 210 -3.58 17.27 -35.97
CA PRO A 210 -3.08 16.89 -37.29
C PRO A 210 -2.77 18.17 -38.06
N SER A 211 -1.52 18.30 -38.51
CA SER A 211 -1.13 19.38 -39.40
C SER A 211 -1.93 19.24 -40.69
N THR A 212 -2.91 20.10 -40.87
CA THR A 212 -3.58 20.28 -42.16
C THR A 212 -2.54 20.86 -43.10
N LYS A 213 -1.91 19.99 -43.87
CA LYS A 213 -1.19 20.38 -45.09
C LYS A 213 -2.27 20.72 -46.12
N THR A 214 -2.58 22.00 -46.27
CA THR A 214 -3.45 22.49 -47.34
C THR A 214 -2.56 22.75 -48.58
N PRO A 215 -2.98 22.31 -49.79
CA PRO A 215 -2.26 22.56 -51.04
C PRO A 215 -2.24 24.03 -51.45
#